data_AF-A0A3N0A5M7-F1
#
_entry.id   AF-A0A3N0A5M7-F1
#
_cell.length_a   1.000
_cell.length_b   1.000
_cell.length_c   1.000
_cell.angle_alpha   90.00
_cell.angle_beta   90.00
_cell.angle_gamma   90.00
#
_symmetry.space_group_name_H-M   'P 1'
#
loop_
_entity.id
_entity.type
_entity.pdbx_description
1 polymer ?
#
loop_
_entity_poly.entity_id
_entity_poly.type
_entity_poly.pdbx_seq_one_letter_code
_entity_poly.pdbx_strand_id
1 'polypeptide(L)' 'MASKVISVGVAIPMIVVGSLMALLWAPLEGGLRPQVELIGSTIGILGVAFFISGLFYAKEPALH' A
#
# COMPACT_ATOMS: atom_id res chain seq x y z
N MET A 1 4.16 19.67 1.68
CA MET A 1 5.35 19.09 0.99
C MET A 1 5.21 17.58 1.06
N ALA A 2 4.93 16.89 -0.06
CA ALA A 2 4.77 15.44 -0.01
C ALA A 2 6.07 14.75 0.42
N SER A 3 5.99 13.82 1.38
CA SER A 3 7.13 13.03 1.83
C SER A 3 7.51 12.02 0.78
N LYS A 4 8.61 12.29 0.06
CA LYS A 4 9.14 11.38 -0.97
C LYS A 4 9.48 9.99 -0.41
N VAL A 5 9.94 9.91 0.85
CA VAL A 5 10.25 8.65 1.53
C VAL A 5 8.99 7.82 1.75
N ILE A 6 7.90 8.43 2.22
CA ILE A 6 6.65 7.71 2.48
C ILE A 6 5.95 7.37 1.17
N SER A 7 5.75 8.36 0.29
CA SER A 7 5.01 8.18 -0.95
C SER A 7 5.75 7.27 -1.95
N VAL A 8 7.02 7.53 -2.24
CA VAL A 8 7.77 6.76 -3.25
C VAL A 8 8.49 5.56 -2.65
N GLY A 9 9.05 5.72 -1.44
CA GLY A 9 9.85 4.66 -0.82
C GLY A 9 9.04 3.50 -0.24
N VAL A 10 7.80 3.75 0.23
CA VAL A 10 6.99 2.73 0.91
C VAL A 10 5.66 2.52 0.23
N ALA A 11 4.88 3.58 0.04
CA ALA A 11 3.50 3.48 -0.39
C ALA A 11 3.34 2.91 -1.80
N ILE A 12 4.08 3.43 -2.79
CA ILE A 12 4.03 2.92 -4.18
C ILE A 12 4.41 1.43 -4.25
N PRO A 13 5.55 0.97 -3.69
CA PRO A 13 5.87 -0.45 -3.65
C PRO A 13 4.77 -1.31 -3.02
N MET A 14 4.18 -0.87 -1.90
CA MET A 14 3.09 -1.60 -1.24
C MET A 14 1.84 -1.70 -2.12
N ILE A 15 1.44 -0.63 -2.80
CA ILE A 15 0.31 -0.66 -3.73
C ILE A 15 0.59 -1.68 -4.84
N VAL A 16 1.77 -1.60 -5.47
CA VAL A 16 2.14 -2.47 -6.58
C VAL A 16 2.15 -3.94 -6.14
N VAL A 17 2.86 -4.26 -5.05
CA VAL A 17 2.95 -5.64 -4.55
C VAL A 17 1.59 -6.17 -4.14
N GLY A 18 0.79 -5.38 -3.40
CA GLY A 18 -0.54 -5.78 -2.96
C GLY A 18 -1.50 -6.04 -4.13
N SER A 19 -1.52 -5.15 -5.12
CA SER A 19 -2.34 -5.31 -6.33
C SER A 19 -1.90 -6.50 -7.17
N LEU A 20 -0.59 -6.74 -7.35
CA LEU A 20 -0.09 -7.91 -8.08
C LEU A 20 -0.44 -9.22 -7.36
N MET A 21 -0.33 -9.26 -6.03
CA MET A 21 -0.74 -10.44 -5.25
C MET A 21 -2.23 -10.72 -5.39
N ALA A 22 -3.09 -9.70 -5.24
CA ALA A 22 -4.54 -9.89 -5.33
C ALA A 22 -5.01 -10.25 -6.74
N LEU A 23 -4.43 -9.63 -7.78
CA LEU A 23 -4.92 -9.78 -9.16
C LEU A 23 -4.27 -10.93 -9.93
N LEU A 24 -2.97 -11.17 -9.74
CA LEU A 24 -2.23 -12.16 -10.52
C LEU A 24 -1.90 -13.42 -9.72
N TRP A 25 -1.53 -13.27 -8.44
CA TRP A 25 -1.12 -14.40 -7.61
C TRP A 25 -2.33 -15.17 -7.05
N ALA A 26 -3.33 -14.48 -6.49
CA ALA A 26 -4.48 -15.13 -5.86
C ALA A 26 -5.22 -16.12 -6.79
N PRO A 27 -5.44 -15.84 -8.09
CA PRO A 27 -6.05 -16.81 -9.00
C PRO A 27 -5.22 -18.09 -9.22
N LEU A 28 -3.91 -18.05 -8.98
CA LEU A 28 -2.99 -19.18 -9.16
C LEU A 28 -2.91 -20.10 -7.92
N GLU A 29 -3.37 -19.63 -6.76
CA GLU A 29 -3.18 -20.29 -5.47
C GLU A 29 -4.27 -21.31 -5.10
N GLY A 30 -5.17 -21.65 -6.04
CA GLY A 30 -6.15 -22.73 -5.88
C GLY A 30 -6.94 -22.64 -4.57
N GLY A 31 -6.64 -23.54 -3.62
CA GLY A 31 -7.30 -23.60 -2.31
C GLY A 31 -6.97 -22.44 -1.36
N LEU A 32 -5.87 -21.71 -1.58
CA LEU A 32 -5.44 -20.56 -0.77
C LEU A 32 -5.84 -19.21 -1.38
N ARG A 33 -6.55 -19.21 -2.51
CA ARG A 33 -6.98 -18.00 -3.21
C ARG A 33 -7.61 -16.95 -2.28
N PRO A 34 -8.60 -17.27 -1.41
CA PRO A 34 -9.24 -16.26 -0.56
C PRO A 34 -8.25 -15.60 0.41
N GLN A 35 -7.28 -16.35 0.93
CA GLN A 35 -6.28 -15.81 1.84
C GLN A 35 -5.29 -14.89 1.11
N VAL A 36 -4.85 -15.30 -0.08
CA VAL A 36 -3.91 -14.51 -0.89
C VAL A 36 -4.56 -13.23 -1.41
N GLU A 37 -5.84 -13.29 -1.79
CA GLU A 37 -6.63 -12.12 -2.17
C GLU A 37 -6.81 -11.15 -1.00
N LEU A 38 -7.10 -11.66 0.20
CA LEU A 38 -7.21 -10.86 1.41
C LEU A 38 -5.87 -10.18 1.77
N ILE A 39 -4.78 -10.93 1.76
CA ILE A 39 -3.45 -10.39 2.09
C ILE A 39 -3.03 -9.34 1.05
N GLY A 40 -3.14 -9.65 -0.24
CA GLY A 40 -2.78 -8.73 -1.32
C GLY A 40 -3.59 -7.44 -1.29
N SER A 41 -4.91 -7.54 -1.15
CA SER A 41 -5.78 -6.36 -1.06
C SER A 41 -5.50 -5.53 0.19
N THR A 42 -5.24 -6.16 1.33
CA THR A 42 -4.87 -5.46 2.58
C THR A 42 -3.57 -4.69 2.40
N ILE A 43 -2.52 -5.31 1.84
CA ILE A 43 -1.24 -4.65 1.55
C ILE A 43 -1.45 -3.46 0.60
N GLY A 44 -2.27 -3.64 -0.45
CA GLY A 44 -2.58 -2.58 -1.42
C GLY A 44 -3.28 -1.39 -0.78
N ILE A 45 -4.31 -1.65 0.05
CA ILE A 45 -5.07 -0.61 0.76
C ILE A 45 -4.19 0.14 1.77
N LEU A 46 -3.34 -0.57 2.52
CA LEU A 46 -2.34 0.06 3.40
C LEU A 46 -1.36 0.94 2.62
N GLY A 47 -0.95 0.50 1.44
CA GLY A 47 -0.15 1.29 0.52
C GLY A 47 -0.84 2.60 0.12
N VAL A 48 -2.14 2.56 -0.19
CA VAL A 48 -2.94 3.78 -0.49
C VAL A 48 -3.03 4.69 0.74
N ALA A 49 -3.28 4.14 1.93
CA ALA A 49 -3.33 4.92 3.17
C ALA A 49 -1.99 5.63 3.43
N PHE A 50 -0.87 4.94 3.25
CA PHE A 50 0.47 5.53 3.38
C PHE A 50 0.75 6.54 2.28
N PHE A 51 0.25 6.33 1.06
CA PHE A 51 0.41 7.29 -0.03
C PHE A 51 -0.26 8.62 0.33
N ILE A 52 -1.51 8.57 0.78
CA ILE A 52 -2.28 9.73 1.24
C ILE A 52 -1.57 10.40 2.41
N SER A 53 -1.18 9.64 3.44
CA SER A 53 -0.41 10.17 4.58
C SER A 53 0.89 10.83 4.14
N GLY A 54 1.59 10.27 3.15
CA GLY A 54 2.80 10.83 2.58
C GLY A 54 2.56 12.15 1.84
N LEU A 55 1.44 12.29 1.13
CA LEU A 55 1.08 13.56 0.45
C LEU A 55 0.84 14.69 1.45
N PHE A 56 0.17 14.39 2.56
CA PHE A 56 -0.18 15.36 3.60
C PHE A 56 0.84 15.45 4.73
N TYR A 57 1.96 14.74 4.64
CA TYR A 57 2.99 14.77 5.66
C TYR A 57 3.61 16.18 5.76
N ALA A 58 3.40 16.84 6.90
CA ALA A 58 4.08 18.07 7.26
C ALA A 58 5.32 17.72 8.11
N LYS A 59 6.49 18.23 7.72
CA LYS A 59 7.73 18.02 8.49
C LYS A 59 7.74 18.77 9.82
N GLU A 60 7.00 19.86 9.92
CA GLU A 60 6.85 20.64 11.13
C GLU A 60 5.50 20.29 11.77
N PRO A 61 5.45 19.91 13.06
CA PRO A 61 4.18 19.83 13.75
C PRO A 61 3.58 21.23 13.74
N ALA A 62 2.29 21.35 13.39
CA ALA A 62 1.54 22.58 13.58
C ALA A 62 1.35 22.80 15.10
N LEU A 63 2.43 23.15 15.80
CA LEU A 63 2.37 23.70 17.14
C LEU A 63 2.14 25.18 16.98
N HIS A 64 0.90 25.58 17.24
CA HIS A 64 0.45 26.96 17.26
C HIS A 64 0.56 27.53 18.68
#